data_AF-A0AA51S6D4-F1
#
_entry.id   AF-A0AA51S6D4-F1
#
_cell.length_a   1.000
_cell.length_b   1.000
_cell.length_c   1.000
_cell.angle_alpha   90.00
_cell.angle_beta   90.00
_cell.angle_gamma   90.00
#
_symmetry.space_group_name_H-M   'P 1'
#
loop_
_entity.id
_entity.type
_entity.pdbx_description
1 polymer ?
#
loop_
_entity_poly.entity_id
_entity_poly.type
_entity_poly.pdbx_seq_one_letter_code
_entity_poly.pdbx_strand_id
1 'polypeptide(L)'
;MELCIQLLNARLAKYQLDELDNDFKQLTPAQQASQLMHLYQSAQRMSVKYNFMQNVAIRILTSNPLPTSFISQLSTLDALSFFTPALKVNKGFLAQNEAGNTVLHTVFKHPDADNLPFNYVRSLMLFESNDDLLKALAQPNLQGLTPVACYIAYANKPTTPIKHEFSALLALMEMEQKQNAQAKQQLLNVLQSNTVNETTLLLSAAYLQRSITQVINLLSQKDNIQHS
;
A
#
# COMPACT_ATOMS: atom_id res chain seq x y z
N MET A 1 -16.26 -0.74 20.16
CA MET A 1 -15.69 -1.53 19.04
C MET A 1 -16.45 -2.85 18.87
N GLU A 2 -16.78 -3.54 19.95
CA GLU A 2 -17.50 -4.83 19.89
C GLU A 2 -18.91 -4.76 19.28
N LEU A 3 -19.67 -3.68 19.54
CA LEU A 3 -21.06 -3.56 19.08
C LEU A 3 -21.20 -3.49 17.55
N CYS A 4 -20.32 -2.77 16.83
CA CYS A 4 -20.40 -2.71 15.37
C CYS A 4 -20.07 -4.06 14.74
N ILE A 5 -19.15 -4.84 15.33
CA ILE A 5 -18.83 -6.20 14.88
C ILE A 5 -19.99 -7.16 15.17
N GLN A 6 -20.63 -7.04 16.33
CA GLN A 6 -21.82 -7.83 16.67
C GLN A 6 -22.97 -7.54 15.69
N LEU A 7 -23.21 -6.27 15.35
CA LEU A 7 -24.20 -5.88 14.35
C LEU A 7 -23.89 -6.49 12.98
N LEU A 8 -22.64 -6.36 12.51
CA LEU A 8 -22.20 -6.98 11.25
C LEU A 8 -22.46 -8.49 11.25
N ASN A 9 -22.02 -9.21 12.28
CA ASN A 9 -22.22 -10.65 12.38
C ASN A 9 -23.71 -11.02 12.41
N ALA A 10 -24.55 -10.24 13.09
CA ALA A 10 -26.00 -10.45 13.13
C ALA A 10 -26.64 -10.30 11.74
N ARG A 11 -26.24 -9.28 10.97
CA ARG A 11 -26.69 -9.09 9.58
C ARG A 11 -26.24 -10.24 8.68
N LEU A 12 -24.98 -10.65 8.78
CA LEU A 12 -24.42 -11.76 8.00
C LEU A 12 -25.12 -13.09 8.33
N ALA A 13 -25.38 -13.38 9.61
CA ALA A 13 -26.07 -14.60 10.04
C ALA A 13 -27.51 -14.69 9.51
N LYS A 14 -28.20 -13.53 9.39
CA LYS A 14 -29.56 -13.43 8.87
C LYS A 14 -29.62 -13.18 7.36
N TYR A 15 -28.49 -13.18 6.65
CA TYR A 15 -28.39 -12.82 5.23
C TYR A 15 -29.02 -11.46 4.88
N GLN A 16 -29.02 -10.51 5.81
CA GLN A 16 -29.57 -9.15 5.64
C GLN A 16 -28.53 -8.23 4.99
N LEU A 17 -28.12 -8.56 3.76
CA LEU A 17 -27.03 -7.84 3.08
C LEU A 17 -27.41 -6.42 2.64
N ASP A 18 -28.71 -6.16 2.42
CA ASP A 18 -29.20 -4.83 2.02
C ASP A 18 -29.05 -3.80 3.16
N GLU A 19 -29.13 -4.25 4.41
CA GLU A 19 -29.00 -3.39 5.59
C GLU A 19 -27.54 -3.01 5.90
N LEU A 20 -26.57 -3.78 5.39
CA LEU A 20 -25.15 -3.58 5.69
C LEU A 20 -24.65 -2.20 5.27
N ASP A 21 -25.07 -1.72 4.11
CA ASP A 21 -24.62 -0.44 3.59
C ASP A 21 -25.13 0.73 4.45
N ASN A 22 -26.37 0.64 4.92
CA ASN A 22 -26.97 1.65 5.80
C ASN A 22 -26.31 1.62 7.18
N ASP A 23 -26.15 0.43 7.76
CA ASP A 23 -25.49 0.25 9.05
C ASP A 23 -24.06 0.81 8.99
N PHE A 24 -23.31 0.52 7.91
CA PHE A 24 -21.92 0.97 7.73
C PHE A 24 -21.77 2.49 7.65
N LYS A 25 -22.72 3.19 7.01
CA LYS A 25 -22.72 4.66 6.90
C LYS A 25 -22.89 5.38 8.24
N GLN A 26 -23.57 4.75 9.19
CA GLN A 26 -23.81 5.33 10.52
C GLN A 26 -22.61 5.16 11.47
N LEU A 27 -21.60 4.39 11.06
CA LEU A 27 -20.42 4.12 11.86
C LEU A 27 -19.39 5.25 11.75
N THR A 28 -18.60 5.41 12.82
CA THR A 28 -17.41 6.27 12.75
C THR A 28 -16.36 5.64 11.83
N PRO A 29 -15.42 6.43 11.25
CA PRO A 29 -14.37 5.88 10.38
C PRO A 29 -13.54 4.76 11.03
N ALA A 30 -13.30 4.85 12.34
CA ALA A 30 -12.61 3.79 13.08
C ALA A 30 -13.44 2.50 13.14
N GLN A 31 -14.74 2.59 13.38
CA GLN A 31 -15.66 1.44 13.39
C GLN A 31 -15.84 0.82 12.01
N GLN A 32 -15.90 1.64 10.96
CA GLN A 32 -15.91 1.20 9.56
C GLN A 32 -14.65 0.38 9.23
N ALA A 33 -13.47 0.90 9.58
CA ALA A 33 -12.22 0.18 9.41
C ALA A 33 -12.19 -1.15 10.20
N SER A 34 -12.68 -1.16 11.45
CA SER A 34 -12.80 -2.38 12.25
C SER A 34 -13.72 -3.42 11.60
N GLN A 35 -14.86 -3.01 11.04
CA GLN A 35 -15.77 -3.94 10.35
C GLN A 35 -15.12 -4.55 9.11
N LEU A 36 -14.45 -3.74 8.28
CA LEU A 36 -13.73 -4.24 7.11
C LEU A 36 -12.64 -5.23 7.52
N MET A 37 -11.79 -4.89 8.49
CA MET A 37 -10.75 -5.80 8.97
C MET A 37 -11.33 -7.09 9.58
N HIS A 38 -12.48 -7.03 10.25
CA HIS A 38 -13.14 -8.22 10.77
C HIS A 38 -13.62 -9.17 9.66
N LEU A 39 -14.08 -8.66 8.52
CA LEU A 39 -14.41 -9.49 7.35
C LEU A 39 -13.19 -10.28 6.86
N TYR A 40 -12.05 -9.59 6.72
CA TYR A 40 -10.78 -10.21 6.33
C TYR A 40 -10.32 -11.26 7.36
N GLN A 41 -10.31 -10.91 8.65
CA GLN A 41 -9.92 -11.86 9.71
C GLN A 41 -10.86 -13.08 9.76
N SER A 42 -12.16 -12.89 9.51
CA SER A 42 -13.13 -13.98 9.43
C SER A 42 -12.88 -14.88 8.23
N ALA A 43 -12.51 -14.31 7.08
CA ALA A 43 -12.12 -15.05 5.88
C ALA A 43 -10.85 -15.90 6.11
N GLN A 44 -9.86 -15.35 6.84
CA GLN A 44 -8.63 -16.07 7.16
C GLN A 44 -8.88 -17.28 8.09
N ARG A 45 -9.82 -17.17 9.04
CA ARG A 45 -10.15 -18.26 9.96
C ARG A 45 -10.90 -19.42 9.30
N MET A 46 -11.65 -19.15 8.23
CA MET A 46 -12.49 -20.13 7.56
C MET A 46 -12.41 -19.93 6.05
N SER A 47 -11.53 -20.68 5.38
CA SER A 47 -11.32 -20.58 3.93
C SER A 47 -12.61 -20.73 3.10
N VAL A 48 -13.54 -21.58 3.56
CA VAL A 48 -14.87 -21.76 2.93
C VAL A 48 -15.71 -20.48 2.89
N LYS A 49 -15.43 -19.51 3.78
CA LYS A 49 -16.10 -18.20 3.83
C LYS A 49 -15.35 -17.12 3.08
N TYR A 50 -14.17 -17.39 2.52
CA TYR A 50 -13.31 -16.36 1.93
C TYR A 50 -14.04 -15.55 0.85
N ASN A 51 -14.59 -16.23 -0.16
CA ASN A 51 -15.32 -15.57 -1.25
C ASN A 51 -16.55 -14.82 -0.74
N PHE A 52 -17.27 -15.39 0.23
CA PHE A 52 -18.43 -14.74 0.82
C PHE A 52 -18.06 -13.43 1.52
N MET A 53 -17.04 -13.45 2.38
CA MET A 53 -16.59 -12.25 3.10
C MET A 53 -15.99 -11.21 2.16
N GLN A 54 -15.27 -11.64 1.13
CA GLN A 54 -14.75 -10.73 0.10
C GLN A 54 -15.90 -10.06 -0.67
N ASN A 55 -16.94 -10.81 -1.05
CA ASN A 55 -18.13 -10.26 -1.71
C ASN A 55 -18.87 -9.25 -0.82
N VAL A 56 -18.93 -9.50 0.49
CA VAL A 56 -19.48 -8.53 1.44
C VAL A 56 -18.65 -7.24 1.46
N ALA A 57 -17.31 -7.34 1.50
CA ALA A 57 -16.45 -6.16 1.46
C ALA A 57 -16.60 -5.37 0.14
N ILE A 58 -16.69 -6.06 -1.00
CA ILE A 58 -16.97 -5.44 -2.31
C ILE A 58 -18.29 -4.68 -2.25
N ARG A 59 -19.36 -5.30 -1.74
CA ARG A 59 -20.68 -4.67 -1.63
C ARG A 59 -20.62 -3.38 -0.82
N ILE A 60 -20.09 -3.47 0.40
CA ILE A 60 -19.97 -2.31 1.31
C ILE A 60 -19.21 -1.18 0.62
N LEU A 61 -18.07 -1.49 0.02
CA LEU A 61 -17.18 -0.48 -0.58
C LEU A 61 -17.65 0.01 -1.95
N THR A 62 -18.58 -0.68 -2.63
CA THR A 62 -19.23 -0.16 -3.85
C THR A 62 -20.13 1.04 -3.51
N SER A 63 -20.79 1.00 -2.35
CA SER A 63 -21.76 2.02 -1.92
C SER A 63 -21.15 3.09 -1.00
N ASN A 64 -19.89 2.94 -0.59
CA ASN A 64 -19.26 3.75 0.44
C ASN A 64 -17.79 4.09 0.09
N PRO A 65 -17.33 5.32 0.39
CA PRO A 65 -15.92 5.66 0.22
C PRO A 65 -15.04 4.80 1.14
N LEU A 66 -13.79 4.56 0.72
CA LEU A 66 -12.81 3.87 1.54
C LEU A 66 -12.47 4.71 2.79
N PRO A 67 -12.64 4.19 4.02
CA PRO A 67 -12.30 4.96 5.22
C PRO A 67 -10.80 5.26 5.27
N THR A 68 -10.42 6.51 5.56
CA THR A 68 -9.01 6.93 5.59
C THR A 68 -8.19 6.15 6.62
N SER A 69 -8.77 5.86 7.78
CA SER A 69 -8.17 5.06 8.86
C SER A 69 -7.95 3.59 8.48
N PHE A 70 -8.71 3.09 7.50
CA PHE A 70 -8.60 1.71 7.02
C PHE A 70 -7.39 1.52 6.11
N ILE A 71 -7.02 2.54 5.31
CA ILE A 71 -5.84 2.50 4.43
C ILE A 71 -4.56 2.16 5.21
N SER A 72 -4.42 2.70 6.42
CA SER A 72 -3.26 2.43 7.29
C SER A 72 -3.23 1.01 7.85
N GLN A 73 -4.33 0.27 7.80
CA GLN A 73 -4.44 -1.10 8.30
C GLN A 73 -4.14 -2.14 7.20
N LEU A 74 -4.11 -1.73 5.93
CA LEU A 74 -3.72 -2.57 4.81
C LEU A 74 -2.20 -2.60 4.67
N SER A 75 -1.54 -3.38 5.51
CA SER A 75 -0.07 -3.49 5.54
C SER A 75 0.50 -4.77 4.94
N THR A 76 -0.33 -5.80 4.68
CA THR A 76 0.13 -7.10 4.19
C THR A 76 -0.37 -7.41 2.78
N LEU A 77 0.35 -8.29 2.07
CA LEU A 77 -0.09 -8.77 0.76
C LEU A 77 -1.45 -9.49 0.83
N ASP A 78 -1.67 -10.30 1.85
CA ASP A 78 -2.93 -11.05 2.00
C ASP A 78 -4.14 -10.13 2.18
N ALA A 79 -3.99 -9.06 2.98
CA ALA A 79 -5.03 -8.05 3.15
C ALA A 79 -5.25 -7.28 1.83
N LEU A 80 -4.16 -6.86 1.17
CA LEU A 80 -4.23 -6.22 -0.14
C LEU A 80 -4.98 -7.10 -1.15
N SER A 81 -4.65 -8.39 -1.22
CA SER A 81 -5.27 -9.36 -2.13
C SER A 81 -6.76 -9.54 -1.84
N PHE A 82 -7.13 -9.68 -0.56
CA PHE A 82 -8.52 -9.78 -0.14
C PHE A 82 -9.34 -8.55 -0.55
N PHE A 83 -8.81 -7.33 -0.36
CA PHE A 83 -9.55 -6.11 -0.67
C PHE A 83 -9.40 -5.61 -2.11
N THR A 84 -8.48 -6.18 -2.90
CA THR A 84 -8.23 -5.73 -4.28
C THR A 84 -9.50 -5.60 -5.13
N PRO A 85 -10.42 -6.59 -5.17
CA PRO A 85 -11.66 -6.43 -5.92
C PRO A 85 -12.49 -5.21 -5.49
N ALA A 86 -12.56 -4.95 -4.18
CA ALA A 86 -13.29 -3.83 -3.61
C ALA A 86 -12.61 -2.48 -3.92
N LEU A 87 -11.27 -2.45 -3.85
CA LEU A 87 -10.46 -1.27 -4.18
C LEU A 87 -10.57 -0.88 -5.66
N LYS A 88 -10.75 -1.86 -6.56
CA LYS A 88 -10.97 -1.60 -7.99
C LYS A 88 -12.31 -0.91 -8.24
N VAL A 89 -13.39 -1.43 -7.66
CA VAL A 89 -14.74 -0.90 -7.94
C VAL A 89 -14.96 0.49 -7.35
N ASN A 90 -14.30 0.81 -6.23
CA ASN A 90 -14.49 2.08 -5.53
C ASN A 90 -13.38 3.11 -5.75
N LYS A 91 -12.45 2.85 -6.69
CA LYS A 91 -11.24 3.66 -6.92
C LYS A 91 -10.36 3.82 -5.67
N GLY A 92 -10.43 2.86 -4.75
CA GLY A 92 -9.78 2.91 -3.44
C GLY A 92 -8.25 2.89 -3.50
N PHE A 93 -7.65 2.48 -4.62
CA PHE A 93 -6.20 2.62 -4.82
C PHE A 93 -5.72 4.07 -4.82
N LEU A 94 -6.57 5.01 -5.25
CA LEU A 94 -6.25 6.45 -5.29
C LEU A 94 -6.57 7.16 -3.96
N ALA A 95 -7.30 6.51 -3.06
CA ALA A 95 -7.63 7.09 -1.77
C ALA A 95 -6.35 7.22 -0.93
N GLN A 96 -6.27 8.32 -0.19
CA GLN A 96 -5.14 8.63 0.69
C GLN A 96 -5.62 8.74 2.14
N ASN A 97 -4.79 8.30 3.08
CA ASN A 97 -5.00 8.59 4.50
C ASN A 97 -4.53 10.01 4.85
N GLU A 98 -4.59 10.36 6.13
CA GLU A 98 -4.18 11.69 6.65
C GLU A 98 -2.71 12.06 6.36
N ALA A 99 -1.84 11.06 6.13
CA ALA A 99 -0.45 11.27 5.78
C ALA A 99 -0.21 11.33 4.25
N GLY A 100 -1.27 11.31 3.44
CA GLY A 100 -1.18 11.21 1.99
C GLY A 100 -0.80 9.81 1.48
N ASN A 101 -0.72 8.81 2.35
CA ASN A 101 -0.36 7.46 1.93
C ASN A 101 -1.58 6.77 1.30
N THR A 102 -1.40 6.24 0.09
CA THR A 102 -2.32 5.27 -0.51
C THR A 102 -2.10 3.88 0.09
N VAL A 103 -2.98 2.92 -0.25
CA VAL A 103 -2.82 1.52 0.15
C VAL A 103 -1.45 0.97 -0.27
N LEU A 104 -0.95 1.34 -1.46
CA LEU A 104 0.37 0.90 -1.92
C LEU A 104 1.50 1.40 -1.02
N HIS A 105 1.44 2.65 -0.54
CA HIS A 105 2.44 3.17 0.40
C HIS A 105 2.44 2.34 1.69
N THR A 106 1.26 2.03 2.25
CA THR A 106 1.14 1.27 3.50
C THR A 106 1.72 -0.13 3.37
N VAL A 107 1.36 -0.87 2.32
CA VAL A 107 1.84 -2.24 2.06
C VAL A 107 3.35 -2.24 1.78
N PHE A 108 3.83 -1.26 1.01
CA PHE A 108 5.25 -1.18 0.63
C PHE A 108 6.13 -0.71 1.79
N LYS A 109 5.60 0.01 2.77
CA LYS A 109 6.35 0.47 3.95
C LYS A 109 6.54 -0.63 4.99
N HIS A 110 5.61 -1.58 5.08
CA HIS A 110 5.64 -2.66 6.07
C HIS A 110 5.65 -4.05 5.42
N PRO A 111 6.56 -4.30 4.47
CA PRO A 111 6.60 -5.58 3.79
C PRO A 111 6.94 -6.70 4.77
N ASP A 112 6.23 -7.81 4.63
CA ASP A 112 6.70 -9.08 5.15
C ASP A 112 7.89 -9.54 4.30
N ALA A 113 9.00 -9.90 4.93
CA ALA A 113 10.23 -10.31 4.24
C ALA A 113 10.01 -11.55 3.38
N ASP A 114 9.13 -12.45 3.82
CA ASP A 114 8.82 -13.70 3.13
C ASP A 114 7.67 -13.56 2.14
N ASN A 115 6.92 -12.46 2.19
CA ASN A 115 5.71 -12.26 1.39
C ASN A 115 5.61 -10.83 0.83
N LEU A 116 6.58 -10.48 -0.01
CA LEU A 116 6.65 -9.18 -0.67
C LEU A 116 5.51 -9.00 -1.70
N PRO A 117 4.98 -7.77 -1.86
CA PRO A 117 3.81 -7.52 -2.69
C PRO A 117 4.12 -7.21 -4.16
N PHE A 118 5.40 -7.14 -4.57
CA PHE A 118 5.77 -6.49 -5.83
C PHE A 118 5.31 -7.28 -7.04
N ASN A 119 5.52 -8.59 -7.03
CA ASN A 119 5.08 -9.43 -8.14
C ASN A 119 3.56 -9.45 -8.29
N TYR A 120 2.83 -9.44 -7.17
CA TYR A 120 1.38 -9.33 -7.16
C TYR A 120 0.91 -8.01 -7.76
N VAL A 121 1.43 -6.88 -7.26
CA VAL A 121 1.05 -5.53 -7.74
C VAL A 121 1.39 -5.36 -9.22
N ARG A 122 2.58 -5.81 -9.65
CA ARG A 122 2.97 -5.82 -11.07
C ARG A 122 2.00 -6.63 -11.91
N SER A 123 1.62 -7.82 -11.45
CA SER A 123 0.69 -8.69 -12.19
C SER A 123 -0.68 -8.04 -12.34
N LEU A 124 -1.15 -7.32 -11.32
CA LEU A 124 -2.39 -6.54 -11.41
C LEU A 124 -2.29 -5.43 -12.45
N MET A 125 -1.16 -4.73 -12.56
CA MET A 125 -0.99 -3.65 -13.55
C MET A 125 -1.01 -4.11 -15.00
N LEU A 126 -0.86 -5.41 -15.27
CA LEU A 126 -0.97 -5.97 -16.62
C LEU A 126 -2.41 -6.01 -17.15
N PHE A 127 -3.40 -5.79 -16.28
CA PHE A 127 -4.80 -5.73 -16.69
C PHE A 127 -5.24 -4.27 -16.84
N GLU A 128 -5.74 -3.92 -18.03
CA GLU A 128 -6.22 -2.57 -18.39
C GLU A 128 -7.28 -2.03 -17.43
N SER A 129 -8.04 -2.92 -16.77
CA SER A 129 -9.03 -2.53 -15.75
C SER A 129 -8.43 -1.82 -14.52
N ASN A 130 -7.10 -1.74 -14.41
CA ASN A 130 -6.40 -1.26 -13.22
C ASN A 130 -5.59 0.02 -13.47
N ASP A 131 -6.04 0.90 -14.37
CA ASP A 131 -5.40 2.20 -14.61
C ASP A 131 -5.20 3.03 -13.33
N ASP A 132 -6.16 2.97 -12.40
CA ASP A 132 -6.08 3.67 -11.12
C ASP A 132 -4.96 3.11 -10.22
N LEU A 133 -4.57 1.84 -10.39
CA LEU A 133 -3.44 1.25 -9.68
C LEU A 133 -2.11 1.84 -10.17
N LEU A 134 -1.97 2.06 -11.49
CA LEU A 134 -0.78 2.70 -12.08
C LEU A 134 -0.65 4.16 -11.64
N LYS A 135 -1.77 4.89 -11.58
CA LYS A 135 -1.81 6.25 -11.01
C LYS A 135 -1.43 6.26 -9.52
N ALA A 136 -1.97 5.32 -8.74
CA ALA A 136 -1.65 5.18 -7.31
C ALA A 136 -0.15 4.88 -7.07
N LEU A 137 0.50 4.13 -7.97
CA LEU A 137 1.94 3.88 -7.93
C LEU A 137 2.75 5.17 -8.13
N ALA A 138 2.26 6.12 -8.94
CA ALA A 138 2.95 7.38 -9.23
C ALA A 138 2.58 8.53 -8.28
N GLN A 139 1.62 8.29 -7.39
CA GLN A 139 1.07 9.31 -6.50
C GLN A 139 2.00 9.54 -5.30
N PRO A 140 2.51 10.77 -5.09
CA PRO A 140 3.28 11.08 -3.90
C PRO A 140 2.40 11.24 -2.66
N ASN A 141 2.93 10.86 -1.50
CA ASN A 141 2.36 11.21 -0.20
C ASN A 141 2.72 12.65 0.21
N LEU A 142 2.36 13.07 1.44
CA LEU A 142 2.66 14.43 1.93
C LEU A 142 4.16 14.72 2.09
N GLN A 143 5.01 13.69 2.13
CA GLN A 143 6.49 13.84 2.12
C GLN A 143 7.06 13.89 0.70
N GLY A 144 6.21 13.83 -0.34
CA GLY A 144 6.63 13.81 -1.72
C GLY A 144 7.19 12.48 -2.19
N LEU A 145 7.03 11.41 -1.41
CA LEU A 145 7.48 10.06 -1.76
C LEU A 145 6.34 9.26 -2.39
N THR A 146 6.64 8.56 -3.47
CA THR A 146 5.79 7.51 -4.06
C THR A 146 5.83 6.22 -3.23
N PRO A 147 4.94 5.24 -3.46
CA PRO A 147 5.00 3.94 -2.81
C PRO A 147 6.38 3.26 -2.93
N VAL A 148 7.00 3.25 -4.12
CA VAL A 148 8.30 2.61 -4.29
C VAL A 148 9.39 3.38 -3.54
N ALA A 149 9.38 4.71 -3.59
CA ALA A 149 10.29 5.52 -2.80
C ALA A 149 10.10 5.30 -1.28
N CYS A 150 8.87 5.11 -0.80
CA CYS A 150 8.59 4.75 0.59
C CYS A 150 9.15 3.37 0.98
N TYR A 151 9.05 2.36 0.11
CA TYR A 151 9.72 1.07 0.35
C TYR A 151 11.22 1.25 0.51
N ILE A 152 11.86 1.99 -0.40
CA ILE A 152 13.31 2.22 -0.37
C ILE A 152 13.69 2.97 0.92
N ALA A 153 12.99 4.05 1.25
CA ALA A 153 13.32 4.92 2.38
C ALA A 153 13.04 4.28 3.76
N TYR A 154 11.95 3.52 3.91
CA TYR A 154 11.43 3.19 5.24
C TYR A 154 11.27 1.70 5.53
N ALA A 155 11.15 0.83 4.51
CA ALA A 155 10.98 -0.58 4.79
C ALA A 155 12.26 -1.17 5.42
N ASN A 156 12.08 -2.06 6.40
CA ASN A 156 13.19 -2.87 6.89
C ASN A 156 13.57 -3.90 5.81
N LYS A 157 14.81 -3.84 5.33
CA LYS A 157 15.30 -4.65 4.21
C LYS A 157 16.66 -5.27 4.59
N PRO A 158 16.67 -6.37 5.37
CA PRO A 158 17.92 -7.02 5.78
C PRO A 158 18.66 -7.62 4.59
N THR A 159 17.94 -8.03 3.55
CA THR A 159 18.48 -8.59 2.31
C THR A 159 17.72 -8.06 1.10
N THR A 160 18.32 -8.20 -0.08
CA THR A 160 17.66 -7.91 -1.36
C THR A 160 16.48 -8.88 -1.58
N PRO A 161 15.35 -8.42 -2.14
CA PRO A 161 14.25 -9.30 -2.52
C PRO A 161 14.69 -10.51 -3.36
N ILE A 162 13.97 -11.62 -3.25
CA ILE A 162 14.15 -12.79 -4.11
C ILE A 162 13.90 -12.44 -5.58
N LYS A 163 14.46 -13.24 -6.50
CA LYS A 163 14.60 -12.89 -7.93
C LYS A 163 13.32 -12.34 -8.60
N HIS A 164 12.17 -12.98 -8.39
CA HIS A 164 10.92 -12.55 -9.03
C HIS A 164 10.36 -11.26 -8.41
N GLU A 165 10.44 -11.13 -7.09
CA GLU A 165 10.07 -9.90 -6.37
C GLU A 165 11.00 -8.74 -6.73
N PHE A 166 12.30 -8.98 -6.82
CA PHE A 166 13.27 -7.97 -7.25
C PHE A 166 13.01 -7.52 -8.69
N SER A 167 12.80 -8.47 -9.60
CA SER A 167 12.47 -8.16 -11.00
C SER A 167 11.14 -7.39 -11.10
N ALA A 168 10.16 -7.72 -10.26
CA ALA A 168 8.90 -7.01 -10.22
C ALA A 168 9.05 -5.59 -9.66
N LEU A 169 9.84 -5.41 -8.60
CA LEU A 169 10.16 -4.11 -8.05
C LEU A 169 10.83 -3.20 -9.08
N LEU A 170 11.82 -3.70 -9.84
CA LEU A 170 12.46 -2.91 -10.90
C LEU A 170 11.44 -2.49 -11.99
N ALA A 171 10.54 -3.40 -12.39
CA ALA A 171 9.48 -3.05 -13.33
C ALA A 171 8.51 -1.99 -12.77
N LEU A 172 8.18 -2.06 -11.47
CA LEU A 172 7.37 -1.03 -10.80
C LEU A 172 8.10 0.32 -10.77
N MET A 173 9.41 0.35 -10.52
CA MET A 173 10.21 1.58 -10.61
C MET A 173 10.09 2.19 -12.01
N GLU A 174 10.22 1.39 -13.08
CA GLU A 174 10.09 1.87 -14.45
C GLU A 174 8.68 2.39 -14.77
N MET A 175 7.65 1.68 -14.34
CA MET A 175 6.25 2.07 -14.53
C MET A 175 5.94 3.39 -13.82
N GLU A 176 6.37 3.52 -12.57
CA GLU A 176 6.24 4.74 -11.78
C GLU A 176 6.92 5.93 -12.45
N GLN A 177 8.16 5.76 -12.89
CA GLN A 177 8.96 6.83 -13.47
C GLN A 177 8.42 7.34 -14.81
N LYS A 178 7.77 6.47 -15.59
CA LYS A 178 7.07 6.87 -16.82
C LYS A 178 5.89 7.80 -16.53
N GLN A 179 5.26 7.66 -15.35
CA GLN A 179 4.12 8.47 -14.93
C GLN A 179 4.55 9.73 -14.17
N ASN A 180 5.58 9.63 -13.32
CA ASN A 180 6.06 10.73 -12.49
C ASN A 180 7.59 10.72 -12.38
N ALA A 181 8.26 11.31 -13.38
CA ALA A 181 9.72 11.39 -13.42
C ALA A 181 10.33 12.25 -12.29
N GLN A 182 9.55 13.18 -11.71
CA GLN A 182 10.03 14.11 -10.69
C GLN A 182 10.06 13.52 -9.27
N ALA A 183 9.34 12.42 -9.02
CA ALA A 183 9.28 11.74 -7.72
C ALA A 183 10.64 11.32 -7.15
N LYS A 184 11.65 11.15 -8.01
CA LYS A 184 13.02 10.74 -7.63
C LYS A 184 13.71 11.71 -6.67
N GLN A 185 13.40 13.00 -6.75
CA GLN A 185 14.16 14.03 -6.05
C GLN A 185 13.96 13.98 -4.53
N GLN A 186 12.76 13.62 -4.07
CA GLN A 186 12.44 13.64 -2.64
C GLN A 186 13.05 12.45 -1.88
N LEU A 187 13.37 11.36 -2.57
CA LEU A 187 14.01 10.19 -1.94
C LEU A 187 15.37 10.56 -1.33
N LEU A 188 16.19 11.34 -2.04
CA LEU A 188 17.52 11.75 -1.56
C LEU A 188 17.44 12.56 -0.27
N ASN A 189 16.48 13.49 -0.18
CA ASN A 189 16.27 14.32 1.00
C ASN A 189 16.00 13.49 2.25
N VAL A 190 15.23 12.39 2.10
CA VAL A 190 14.88 11.48 3.21
C VAL A 190 16.02 10.53 3.57
N LEU A 191 16.78 10.05 2.57
CA LEU A 191 17.91 9.16 2.83
C LEU A 191 19.09 9.88 3.50
N GLN A 192 19.28 11.18 3.23
CA GLN A 192 20.30 11.99 3.91
C GLN A 192 20.11 12.08 5.43
N SER A 193 18.88 11.90 5.93
CA SER A 193 18.59 11.94 7.37
C SER A 193 18.66 10.59 8.08
N ASN A 194 18.96 9.49 7.36
CA ASN A 194 18.87 8.13 7.88
C ASN A 194 20.16 7.34 7.64
N THR A 195 20.48 6.39 8.51
CA THR A 195 21.50 5.38 8.25
C THR A 195 21.06 4.46 7.13
N VAL A 196 21.82 4.41 6.04
CA VAL A 196 21.50 3.66 4.83
C VAL A 196 22.27 2.34 4.81
N ASN A 197 21.57 1.21 4.73
CA ASN A 197 22.20 -0.10 4.54
C ASN A 197 22.51 -0.38 3.05
N GLU A 198 23.32 -1.41 2.78
CA GLU A 198 23.74 -1.77 1.41
C GLU A 198 22.57 -2.01 0.46
N THR A 199 21.53 -2.72 0.91
CA THR A 199 20.32 -2.99 0.12
C THR A 199 19.60 -1.70 -0.25
N THR A 200 19.49 -0.76 0.69
CA THR A 200 18.84 0.53 0.44
C THR A 200 19.65 1.36 -0.54
N LEU A 201 20.98 1.33 -0.43
CA LEU A 201 21.88 2.01 -1.35
C LEU A 201 21.78 1.45 -2.78
N LEU A 202 21.76 0.11 -2.92
CA LEU A 202 21.57 -0.58 -4.20
C LEU A 202 20.23 -0.20 -4.85
N LEU A 203 19.14 -0.26 -4.09
CA LEU A 203 17.80 0.08 -4.59
C LEU A 203 17.68 1.56 -4.93
N SER A 204 18.30 2.44 -4.13
CA SER A 204 18.36 3.88 -4.41
C SER A 204 19.11 4.16 -5.70
N ALA A 205 20.23 3.47 -5.95
CA ALA A 205 21.00 3.58 -7.18
C ALA A 205 20.16 3.16 -8.41
N ALA A 206 19.47 2.02 -8.32
CA ALA A 206 18.57 1.55 -9.36
C ALA A 206 17.43 2.55 -9.63
N TYR A 207 16.75 3.01 -8.56
CA TYR A 207 15.63 3.93 -8.66
C TYR A 207 16.04 5.31 -9.20
N LEU A 208 17.17 5.85 -8.75
CA LEU A 208 17.71 7.12 -9.23
C LEU A 208 18.39 7.01 -10.60
N GLN A 209 18.58 5.79 -11.12
CA GLN A 209 19.33 5.50 -12.34
C GLN A 209 20.75 6.07 -12.30
N ARG A 210 21.45 5.84 -11.18
CA ARG A 210 22.82 6.32 -10.93
C ARG A 210 23.70 5.17 -10.43
N SER A 211 25.02 5.35 -10.50
CA SER A 211 25.93 4.39 -9.85
C SER A 211 25.86 4.53 -8.33
N ILE A 212 26.19 3.45 -7.61
CA ILE A 212 26.23 3.47 -6.14
C ILE A 212 27.16 4.58 -5.63
N THR A 213 28.34 4.76 -6.24
CA THR A 213 29.30 5.83 -5.88
C THR A 213 28.68 7.22 -6.02
N GLN A 214 27.91 7.47 -7.08
CA GLN A 214 27.22 8.74 -7.25
C GLN A 214 26.17 8.97 -6.16
N VAL A 215 25.43 7.93 -5.75
CA VAL A 215 24.45 8.03 -4.67
C VAL A 215 25.15 8.33 -3.33
N ILE A 216 26.24 7.64 -3.00
CA ILE A 216 27.03 7.90 -1.79
C ILE A 216 27.45 9.37 -1.75
N ASN A 217 28.03 9.89 -2.85
CA ASN A 217 28.47 11.27 -2.92
C ASN A 217 27.32 12.28 -2.68
N LEU A 218 26.12 12.00 -3.20
CA LEU A 218 24.94 12.86 -2.98
C LEU A 218 24.45 12.82 -1.53
N LEU A 219 24.60 11.68 -0.85
CA LEU A 219 24.22 11.53 0.55
C LEU A 219 25.22 12.28 1.46
N SER A 220 26.52 12.24 1.14
CA SER A 220 27.58 12.90 1.92
C SER A 220 27.68 14.42 1.73
N GLN A 221 27.07 15.01 0.70
CA GLN A 221 27.21 16.44 0.38
C GLN A 221 26.60 17.41 1.41
N LYS A 222 25.79 16.94 2.38
CA LYS A 222 25.19 17.79 3.42
C LYS A 222 26.08 17.99 4.65
N ASP A 223 27.00 17.05 4.93
CA ASP A 223 27.93 17.16 6.08
C ASP A 223 28.97 18.28 5.88
N ASN A 224 29.26 18.64 4.62
CA ASN A 224 30.24 19.69 4.31
C ASN A 224 29.69 21.12 4.33
N ILE A 225 28.38 21.34 4.51
CA ILE A 225 27.77 22.69 4.48
C ILE A 225 27.46 23.21 5.89
N GLN A 226 27.53 22.37 6.94
CA GLN A 226 27.31 22.81 8.33
C GLN A 226 28.57 23.36 9.03
N HIS A 227 29.71 23.46 8.34
CA HIS A 227 30.97 23.97 8.90
C HIS A 227 31.59 25.13 8.08
N SER A 228 30.78 25.92 7.37
CA SER A 228 31.24 27.13 6.67
C SER A 228 30.52 28.38 7.17
#